data_AF-H3A4L6-F1
#
_entry.id   AF-H3A4L6-F1
#
_cell.length_a   1.000
_cell.length_b   1.000
_cell.length_c   1.000
_cell.angle_alpha   90.00
_cell.angle_beta   90.00
_cell.angle_gamma   90.00
#
_symmetry.space_group_name_H-M   'P 1'
#
loop_
_entity.id
_entity.type
_entity.pdbx_description
1 polymer ?
#
loop_
_entity_poly.entity_id
_entity_poly.type
_entity_poly.pdbx_seq_one_letter_code
_entity_poly.pdbx_strand_id
1 'polypeptide(L)'
;SGPIQLWQFLLELLLDRSTQSVISWTGDGWEFKLSDPNEVAKLWGRRKNKPKMNYEKLSRGLRYYYHKNIIHKTGGKRYVYRFVCDVQSLLGKTAEELHAILDVRARDQN
;
A
#
# COMPACT_ATOMS: atom_id res chain seq x y z
N SER A 1 19.81 -3.36 10.29
CA SER A 1 18.58 -3.13 9.50
C SER A 1 18.87 -2.11 8.42
N GLY A 2 18.69 -2.45 7.14
CA GLY A 2 19.00 -1.55 6.02
C GLY A 2 17.98 -0.41 5.85
N PRO A 3 18.15 0.46 4.85
CA PRO A 3 17.21 1.54 4.56
C PRO A 3 15.79 1.02 4.31
N ILE A 4 14.77 1.73 4.83
CA ILE A 4 13.36 1.38 4.58
C ILE A 4 13.05 1.20 3.09
N GLN A 5 12.34 0.13 2.76
CA GLN A 5 11.86 -0.20 1.43
C GLN A 5 10.45 0.37 1.19
N LEU A 6 10.10 0.62 -0.07
CA LEU A 6 8.79 1.20 -0.42
C LEU A 6 7.62 0.34 0.05
N TRP A 7 7.71 -1.00 -0.01
CA TRP A 7 6.61 -1.87 0.42
C TRP A 7 6.35 -1.79 1.93
N GLN A 8 7.44 -1.67 2.73
CA GLN A 8 7.35 -1.48 4.18
C GLN A 8 6.71 -0.14 4.51
N PHE A 9 7.11 0.92 3.81
CA PHE A 9 6.51 2.23 3.94
C PHE A 9 5.01 2.24 3.61
N LEU A 10 4.61 1.58 2.53
CA LEU A 10 3.19 1.48 2.17
C LEU A 10 2.39 0.70 3.22
N LEU A 11 2.97 -0.37 3.77
CA LEU A 11 2.36 -1.13 4.85
C LEU A 11 2.22 -0.28 6.13
N GLU A 12 3.22 0.52 6.49
CA GLU A 12 3.12 1.46 7.62
C GLU A 12 1.97 2.44 7.45
N LEU A 13 1.79 3.03 6.26
CA LEU A 13 0.66 3.92 6.01
C LEU A 13 -0.67 3.16 6.14
N LEU A 14 -0.77 1.97 5.56
CA LEU A 14 -1.97 1.14 5.61
C LEU A 14 -2.39 0.70 7.02
N LEU A 15 -1.45 0.73 7.98
CA LEU A 15 -1.70 0.45 9.40
C LEU A 15 -2.06 1.70 10.20
N ASP A 16 -1.88 2.89 9.64
CA ASP A 16 -2.20 4.17 10.27
C ASP A 16 -3.56 4.70 9.79
N ARG A 17 -4.54 4.71 10.68
CA ARG A 17 -5.90 5.19 10.41
C ARG A 17 -5.94 6.63 9.90
N SER A 18 -4.99 7.47 10.31
CA SER A 18 -4.92 8.88 9.88
C SER A 18 -4.64 9.03 8.38
N THR A 19 -4.12 7.99 7.73
CA THR A 19 -3.75 8.01 6.30
C THR A 19 -4.77 7.33 5.39
N GLN A 20 -5.89 6.82 5.93
CA GLN A 20 -6.93 6.11 5.16
C GLN A 20 -7.53 6.91 4.00
N SER A 21 -7.53 8.24 4.08
CA SER A 21 -7.99 9.12 2.99
C SER A 21 -7.02 9.11 1.79
N VAL A 22 -5.75 8.78 2.02
CA VAL A 22 -4.65 8.81 1.04
C VAL A 22 -4.37 7.40 0.51
N ILE A 23 -4.37 6.39 1.38
CA ILE A 23 -4.15 4.99 1.05
C ILE A 23 -4.95 4.10 2.01
N SER A 24 -5.63 3.08 1.48
CA SER A 24 -6.46 2.20 2.31
C SER A 24 -6.51 0.78 1.76
N TRP A 25 -6.80 -0.18 2.64
CA TRP A 25 -7.25 -1.50 2.23
C TRP A 25 -8.58 -1.40 1.46
N THR A 26 -8.82 -2.32 0.52
CA THR A 26 -10.09 -2.39 -0.22
C THR A 26 -11.14 -3.24 0.49
N GLY A 27 -10.73 -4.03 1.48
CA GLY A 27 -11.55 -5.05 2.14
C GLY A 27 -11.39 -6.45 1.56
N ASP A 28 -10.66 -6.61 0.46
CA ASP A 28 -10.39 -7.91 -0.19
C ASP A 28 -8.96 -8.36 0.11
N GLY A 29 -8.80 -9.21 1.14
CA GLY A 29 -7.51 -9.72 1.58
C GLY A 29 -6.47 -8.59 1.75
N TRP A 30 -5.27 -8.77 1.23
CA TRP A 30 -4.21 -7.76 1.27
C TRP A 30 -4.22 -6.80 0.06
N GLU A 31 -5.38 -6.57 -0.56
CA GLU A 31 -5.56 -5.57 -1.62
C GLU A 31 -5.74 -4.16 -1.04
N PHE A 32 -5.04 -3.21 -1.62
CA PHE A 32 -5.07 -1.82 -1.22
C PHE A 32 -5.16 -0.89 -2.43
N LYS A 33 -5.67 0.31 -2.17
CA LYS A 33 -5.82 1.38 -3.16
C LYS A 33 -5.06 2.62 -2.70
N LEU A 34 -4.34 3.24 -3.64
CA LEU A 34 -3.85 4.61 -3.46
C LEU A 34 -4.99 5.56 -3.84
N SER A 35 -5.69 6.08 -2.85
CA SER A 35 -6.79 7.04 -3.04
C SER A 35 -6.28 8.41 -3.51
N ASP A 36 -5.14 8.84 -2.97
CA ASP A 36 -4.36 9.98 -3.46
C ASP A 36 -2.92 9.54 -3.77
N PRO A 37 -2.64 9.08 -5.02
CA PRO A 37 -1.32 8.63 -5.40
C PRO A 37 -0.25 9.73 -5.34
N ASN A 38 -0.64 11.01 -5.50
CA ASN A 38 0.29 12.12 -5.44
C ASN A 38 0.74 12.36 -4.00
N GLU A 39 -0.19 12.30 -3.05
CA GLU A 39 0.15 12.45 -1.63
C GLU A 39 0.98 11.27 -1.12
N VAL A 40 0.66 10.02 -1.51
CA VAL A 40 1.50 8.85 -1.22
C VAL A 40 2.94 9.07 -1.72
N ALA A 41 3.10 9.59 -2.94
CA ALA A 41 4.42 9.86 -3.50
C ALA A 41 5.18 10.97 -2.76
N LYS A 42 4.48 12.03 -2.33
CA LYS A 42 5.08 13.09 -1.50
C LYS A 42 5.54 12.56 -0.15
N LEU A 43 4.71 11.77 0.54
CA LEU A 43 5.05 11.15 1.82
C LEU A 43 6.26 10.22 1.68
N TRP A 44 6.32 9.42 0.61
CA TRP A 44 7.49 8.60 0.30
C TRP A 44 8.74 9.45 0.01
N GLY A 45 8.58 10.52 -0.77
CA GLY A 45 9.63 11.50 -1.04
C GLY A 45 10.20 12.09 0.24
N ARG A 46 9.34 12.52 1.17
CA ARG A 46 9.73 13.01 2.49
C ARG A 46 10.50 11.94 3.27
N ARG A 47 9.98 10.70 3.32
CA ARG A 47 10.61 9.58 4.05
C ARG A 47 12.02 9.25 3.56
N LYS A 48 12.30 9.44 2.26
CA LYS A 48 13.60 9.14 1.65
C LYS A 48 14.45 10.36 1.33
N ASN A 49 14.02 11.55 1.75
CA ASN A 49 14.64 12.83 1.39
C ASN A 49 14.83 12.99 -0.14
N LYS A 50 13.77 12.72 -0.90
CA LYS A 50 13.70 12.85 -2.36
C LYS A 50 12.58 13.83 -2.75
N PRO A 51 12.85 15.15 -2.76
CA PRO A 51 11.81 16.18 -2.99
C PRO A 51 11.17 16.12 -4.38
N LYS A 52 11.85 15.51 -5.36
CA LYS A 52 11.33 15.30 -6.73
C LYS A 52 10.61 13.95 -6.91
N MET A 53 10.19 13.30 -5.83
CA MET A 53 9.40 12.07 -5.90
C MET A 53 7.99 12.36 -6.42
N ASN A 54 7.47 11.52 -7.29
CA ASN A 54 6.13 11.60 -7.84
C ASN A 54 5.56 10.18 -8.05
N TYR A 55 4.28 10.08 -8.38
CA TYR A 55 3.63 8.78 -8.54
C TYR A 55 4.23 7.95 -9.68
N GLU A 56 4.66 8.56 -10.78
CA GLU A 56 5.30 7.84 -11.90
C GLU A 56 6.55 7.09 -11.45
N LYS A 57 7.42 7.75 -10.68
CA LYS A 57 8.63 7.14 -10.10
C LYS A 57 8.30 6.11 -9.03
N LEU A 58 7.35 6.40 -8.15
CA LEU A 58 6.89 5.46 -7.13
C LEU A 58 6.32 4.19 -7.77
N SER A 59 5.46 4.35 -8.79
CA SER A 59 4.85 3.24 -9.52
C SER A 59 5.91 2.40 -10.26
N ARG A 60 7.03 2.99 -10.69
CA ARG A 60 8.17 2.22 -11.21
C ARG A 60 8.76 1.28 -10.15
N GLY A 61 8.84 1.74 -8.91
CA GLY A 61 9.18 0.93 -7.73
C GLY A 61 8.19 -0.22 -7.51
N LEU A 62 6.88 0.06 -7.58
CA LEU A 62 5.84 -0.96 -7.47
C LEU A 62 5.97 -2.04 -8.55
N ARG A 63 6.26 -1.65 -9.80
CA ARG A 63 6.46 -2.62 -10.90
C ARG A 63 7.65 -3.55 -10.68
N TYR A 64 8.70 -3.10 -9.98
CA TYR A 64 9.82 -3.99 -9.63
C TYR A 64 9.42 -5.08 -8.62
N TYR A 65 8.34 -4.90 -7.86
CA TYR A 65 7.87 -5.91 -6.91
C TYR A 65 7.12 -7.08 -7.54
N TYR A 66 6.72 -6.98 -8.81
CA TYR A 66 5.88 -8.01 -9.46
C TYR A 66 6.63 -9.35 -9.54
N HIS A 67 7.86 -9.30 -10.06
CA HIS A 67 8.74 -10.47 -10.19
C HIS A 67 9.30 -10.95 -8.85
N LYS A 68 9.25 -10.11 -7.81
CA LYS A 68 9.74 -10.45 -6.46
C LYS A 68 8.66 -11.06 -5.58
N ASN A 69 7.43 -11.22 -6.07
CA ASN A 69 6.28 -11.68 -5.30
C ASN A 69 6.10 -10.90 -3.98
N ILE A 70 6.21 -9.56 -4.06
CA ILE A 70 5.97 -8.68 -2.90
C ILE A 70 4.61 -8.00 -3.04
N ILE A 71 4.41 -7.27 -4.15
CA ILE A 71 3.16 -6.58 -4.48
C ILE A 71 2.86 -6.85 -5.94
N HIS A 72 1.61 -7.13 -6.28
CA HIS A 72 1.10 -7.23 -7.66
C HIS A 72 0.10 -6.12 -7.98
N LYS A 73 -0.07 -5.81 -9.26
CA LYS A 73 -1.11 -4.89 -9.74
C LYS A 73 -2.43 -5.64 -9.86
N THR A 74 -3.52 -5.10 -9.31
CA THR A 74 -4.87 -5.64 -9.61
C THR A 74 -5.28 -5.19 -11.02
N GLY A 75 -5.54 -6.14 -11.92
CA GLY A 75 -5.97 -5.86 -13.29
C GLY A 75 -7.28 -5.05 -13.34
N GLY A 76 -7.42 -4.18 -14.34
CA GLY A 76 -8.65 -3.39 -14.56
C GLY A 76 -8.94 -2.26 -13.55
N LYS A 77 -8.34 -2.27 -12.36
CA LYS A 77 -8.62 -1.27 -11.31
C LYS A 77 -7.56 -0.17 -11.24
N ARG A 78 -7.94 1.11 -11.30
CA ARG A 78 -6.97 2.22 -11.23
C ARG A 78 -6.36 2.34 -9.82
N TYR A 79 -5.03 2.39 -9.73
CA TYR A 79 -4.26 2.56 -8.48
C TYR A 79 -4.46 1.49 -7.39
N VAL A 80 -4.99 0.33 -7.77
CA VAL A 80 -5.19 -0.81 -6.86
C VAL A 80 -4.08 -1.83 -7.06
N TYR A 81 -3.56 -2.33 -5.94
CA TYR A 81 -2.46 -3.29 -5.83
C TYR A 81 -2.73 -4.27 -4.70
N ARG A 82 -2.01 -5.39 -4.67
CA ARG A 82 -2.17 -6.41 -3.62
C ARG A 82 -0.81 -6.87 -3.12
N PHE A 83 -0.63 -6.96 -1.80
CA PHE A 83 0.52 -7.71 -1.27
C PHE A 83 0.32 -9.19 -1.51
N VAL A 84 1.34 -9.84 -2.07
CA VAL A 84 1.34 -11.28 -2.36
C VAL A 84 2.41 -12.04 -1.57
N CYS A 85 3.25 -11.32 -0.81
CA CYS A 85 4.10 -11.93 0.21
C CYS A 85 3.30 -12.27 1.47
N ASP A 86 3.90 -13.03 2.38
CA ASP A 86 3.26 -13.45 3.63
C ASP A 86 3.17 -12.31 4.67
N VAL A 87 2.23 -11.40 4.45
CA VAL A 87 1.91 -10.29 5.36
C VAL A 87 1.28 -10.80 6.66
N GLN A 88 0.54 -11.91 6.61
CA GLN A 88 -0.09 -12.49 7.78
C GLN A 88 0.95 -12.93 8.82
N SER A 89 1.99 -13.67 8.40
CA SER A 89 3.09 -14.03 9.31
C SER A 89 3.88 -12.82 9.80
N LEU A 90 4.02 -11.79 8.97
CA LEU A 90 4.72 -10.56 9.36
C LEU A 90 3.98 -9.78 10.46
N LEU A 91 2.65 -9.74 10.40
CA LEU A 91 1.82 -8.98 11.34
C LEU A 91 1.22 -9.80 12.47
N GLY A 92 1.23 -11.13 12.35
CA GLY A 92 0.54 -12.05 13.27
C GLY A 92 -0.98 -11.86 13.27
N LYS A 93 -1.55 -11.41 12.14
CA LYS A 93 -2.99 -11.13 11.96
C LYS A 93 -3.46 -11.50 10.56
N THR A 94 -4.68 -12.01 10.46
CA THR A 94 -5.33 -12.14 9.14
C THR A 94 -5.70 -10.76 8.59
N ALA A 95 -6.02 -10.70 7.29
CA ALA A 95 -6.49 -9.46 6.68
C ALA A 95 -7.81 -9.00 7.31
N GLU A 96 -8.70 -9.93 7.61
CA GLU A 96 -10.02 -9.69 8.19
C GLU A 96 -9.92 -9.10 9.61
N GLU A 97 -9.04 -9.66 10.44
CA GLU A 97 -8.75 -9.12 11.77
C GLU A 97 -8.22 -7.70 11.68
N LEU A 98 -7.29 -7.45 10.75
CA LEU A 98 -6.73 -6.12 10.56
C LEU A 98 -7.78 -5.12 10.06
N HIS A 99 -8.62 -5.52 9.11
CA HIS A 99 -9.71 -4.70 8.59
C HIS A 99 -10.70 -4.32 9.69
N ALA A 100 -11.07 -5.25 10.57
CA ALA A 100 -11.92 -4.99 11.73
C ALA A 100 -11.25 -3.99 12.69
N ILE A 101 -9.97 -4.17 12.99
CA ILE A 101 -9.20 -3.25 13.83
C ILE A 101 -9.10 -1.86 13.22
N LEU A 102 -9.08 -1.74 11.89
CA LEU A 102 -8.91 -0.45 11.22
C LEU A 102 -10.25 0.20 10.78
N ASP A 103 -11.39 -0.42 11.07
CA ASP A 103 -12.72 -0.01 10.58
C ASP A 103 -12.75 0.16 9.04
N VAL A 104 -12.15 -0.79 8.32
CA VAL A 104 -12.13 -0.79 6.86
C VAL A 104 -13.53 -1.13 6.35
N ARG A 105 -14.24 -0.13 5.85
CA ARG A 105 -15.50 -0.32 5.14
C ARG A 105 -15.20 -0.79 3.72
N ALA A 106 -15.74 -1.94 3.32
CA ALA A 106 -15.77 -2.34 1.92
C ALA A 106 -16.48 -1.21 1.15
N ARG A 107 -15.75 -0.49 0.31
CA ARG A 107 -16.36 0.55 -0.53
C ARG A 107 -16.86 -0.10 -1.80
N ASP A 108 -18.15 0.03 -2.07
CA ASP A 108 -18.75 -0.34 -3.33
C ASP A 108 -17.96 0.28 -4.48
N GLN A 109 -17.44 -0.58 -5.36
CA GLN A 109 -16.78 -0.18 -6.58
C GLN A 109 -17.89 0.15 -7.59
N ASN A 110 -18.42 1.38 -7.50
CA ASN A 110 -19.18 1.98 -8.60
C ASN A 110 -18.24 2.83 -9.48
#